data_AF-A0A2N6G8W8-F1
#
_entry.id   AF-A0A2N6G8W8-F1
#
_cell.length_a   1.000
_cell.length_b   1.000
_cell.length_c   1.000
_cell.angle_alpha   90.00
_cell.angle_beta   90.00
_cell.angle_gamma   90.00
#
_symmetry.space_group_name_H-M   'P 1'
#
loop_
_entity.id
_entity.type
_entity.pdbx_description
1 polymer ?
#
loop_
_entity_poly.entity_id
_entity_poly.type
_entity_poly.pdbx_seq_one_letter_code
_entity_poly.pdbx_strand_id
1 'polypeptide(L)'
;MKPTLNITNGDSAVTIMQKAGLPLAEGRQSPGELFGAYQASEERWFMGDVVFWDIINQFLQSDPPLLSLSTGSKVLTLPVTPDQRLSITQTGLAVLNGDLNWLEIHDLDCWIGGVHLTGENSWCWDAANAKLIK
;
A
#
# COMPACT_ATOMS: atom_id res chain seq x y z
N MET A 1 -3.75 -9.90 -15.23
CA MET A 1 -3.45 -9.18 -13.97
C MET A 1 -3.57 -10.19 -12.84
N LYS A 2 -2.58 -10.28 -11.95
CA LYS A 2 -2.66 -11.17 -10.79
C LYS A 2 -3.72 -10.65 -9.80
N PRO A 3 -4.41 -11.51 -9.03
CA PRO A 3 -5.31 -11.09 -7.95
C PRO A 3 -4.61 -10.10 -7.02
N THR A 4 -5.25 -8.97 -6.68
CA THR A 4 -4.74 -8.11 -5.62
C THR A 4 -5.76 -8.06 -4.50
N LEU A 5 -5.32 -8.26 -3.25
CA LEU A 5 -6.20 -8.11 -2.10
C LEU A 5 -6.49 -6.63 -1.87
N ASN A 6 -7.74 -6.34 -1.53
CA ASN A 6 -8.13 -5.04 -1.04
C ASN A 6 -7.67 -4.91 0.42
N ILE A 7 -6.79 -3.96 0.68
CA ILE A 7 -6.15 -3.75 1.97
C ILE A 7 -7.10 -2.95 2.87
N THR A 8 -7.79 -1.95 2.30
CA THR A 8 -8.79 -1.12 2.98
C THR A 8 -9.82 -0.60 1.97
N ASN A 9 -11.09 -0.42 2.35
CA ASN A 9 -12.13 0.26 1.56
C ASN A 9 -12.28 -0.16 0.07
N GLY A 10 -11.83 -1.37 -0.31
CA GLY A 10 -11.84 -1.82 -1.70
C GLY A 10 -10.60 -1.43 -2.52
N ASP A 11 -9.63 -0.74 -1.92
CA ASP A 11 -8.37 -0.38 -2.54
C ASP A 11 -7.28 -1.44 -2.30
N SER A 12 -6.60 -1.80 -3.38
CA SER A 12 -5.44 -2.67 -3.35
C SER A 12 -4.14 -1.91 -3.10
N ALA A 13 -3.02 -2.61 -2.87
CA ALA A 13 -1.69 -1.98 -2.76
C ALA A 13 -1.41 -1.06 -3.97
N VAL A 14 -1.70 -1.56 -5.16
CA VAL A 14 -1.53 -0.84 -6.43
C VAL A 14 -2.41 0.40 -6.46
N THR A 15 -3.68 0.27 -6.08
CA THR A 15 -4.63 1.39 -6.07
C THR A 15 -4.16 2.50 -5.12
N ILE A 16 -3.72 2.15 -3.92
CA ILE A 16 -3.19 3.11 -2.94
C ILE A 16 -1.94 3.80 -3.51
N MET A 17 -1.02 3.04 -4.10
CA MET A 17 0.20 3.61 -4.68
C MET A 17 -0.08 4.59 -5.83
N GLN A 18 -1.05 4.27 -6.69
CA GLN A 18 -1.48 5.14 -7.78
C GLN A 18 -2.15 6.42 -7.25
N LYS A 19 -3.10 6.27 -6.32
CA LYS A 19 -3.81 7.38 -5.67
C LYS A 19 -2.87 8.33 -4.92
N ALA A 20 -1.84 7.78 -4.27
CA ALA A 20 -0.81 8.57 -3.58
C ALA A 20 0.21 9.22 -4.54
N GLY A 21 0.17 8.94 -5.84
CA GLY A 21 1.05 9.53 -6.85
C GLY A 21 2.49 9.00 -6.84
N LEU A 22 2.76 7.85 -6.22
CA LEU A 22 4.10 7.27 -6.06
C LEU A 22 4.91 7.04 -7.36
N PRO A 23 4.34 6.66 -8.52
CA PRO A 23 5.12 6.53 -9.76
C PRO A 23 5.47 7.85 -10.44
N LEU A 24 4.69 8.91 -10.22
CA LEU A 24 4.82 10.19 -10.94
C LEU A 24 5.75 11.16 -10.22
N ALA A 25 6.13 10.86 -8.98
CA ALA A 25 7.11 11.60 -8.25
C ALA A 25 8.50 11.01 -8.51
N GLU A 26 9.24 11.56 -9.47
CA GLU A 26 10.70 11.33 -9.62
C GLU A 26 11.52 11.83 -8.39
N GLY A 27 10.86 12.03 -7.25
CA GLY A 27 11.38 12.70 -6.08
C GLY A 27 10.89 12.06 -4.78
N ARG A 28 11.71 12.25 -3.77
CA ARG A 28 11.46 11.90 -2.37
C ARG A 28 10.22 12.65 -1.85
N GLN A 29 9.10 11.95 -1.59
CA GLN A 29 7.87 12.56 -1.06
C GLN A 29 7.76 12.38 0.45
N SER A 30 7.28 13.39 1.15
CA SER A 30 6.94 13.26 2.57
C SER A 30 5.67 12.44 2.75
N PRO A 31 5.45 11.82 3.93
CA PRO A 31 4.25 11.03 4.18
C PRO A 31 2.97 11.89 4.06
N GLY A 32 3.04 13.15 4.50
CA GLY A 32 1.93 14.11 4.39
C GLY A 32 1.54 14.46 2.95
N GLU A 33 2.52 14.60 2.04
CA GLU A 33 2.25 14.82 0.62
C GLU A 33 1.54 13.61 -0.01
N LEU A 34 2.00 12.39 0.31
CA LEU A 34 1.36 11.15 -0.16
C LEU A 34 -0.08 11.02 0.32
N PHE A 35 -0.32 11.30 1.60
CA PHE A 35 -1.67 11.24 2.18
C PHE A 35 -2.58 12.31 1.58
N GLY A 36 -2.08 13.52 1.38
CA GLY A 36 -2.82 14.59 0.71
C GLY A 36 -3.22 14.23 -0.72
N ALA A 37 -2.30 13.62 -1.49
CA ALA A 37 -2.57 13.14 -2.83
C ALA A 37 -3.63 12.02 -2.83
N TYR A 38 -3.49 11.05 -1.92
CA TYR A 38 -4.47 9.98 -1.74
C TYR A 38 -5.86 10.53 -1.42
N GLN A 39 -5.98 11.44 -0.45
CA GLN A 39 -7.27 12.06 -0.07
C GLN A 39 -7.91 12.85 -1.21
N ALA A 40 -7.10 13.53 -2.02
CA ALA A 40 -7.60 14.28 -3.19
C ALA A 40 -8.13 13.35 -4.31
N SER A 41 -7.72 12.08 -4.31
CA SER A 41 -8.17 11.07 -5.28
C SER A 41 -9.40 10.28 -4.81
N GLU A 42 -9.75 10.32 -3.53
CA GLU A 42 -10.95 9.67 -3.03
C GLU A 42 -12.21 10.47 -3.41
N GLU A 43 -13.30 9.78 -3.78
CA GLU A 43 -14.60 10.43 -3.99
C GLU A 43 -15.11 11.08 -2.69
N ARG A 44 -14.80 10.45 -1.54
CA ARG A 44 -15.11 10.92 -0.20
C ARG A 44 -13.98 10.49 0.73
N TRP A 45 -13.71 11.29 1.75
CA TRP A 45 -12.69 10.95 2.74
C TRP A 45 -13.15 9.76 3.58
N PHE A 46 -12.62 8.58 3.25
CA PHE A 46 -12.91 7.34 3.94
C PHE A 46 -11.72 6.92 4.80
N MET A 47 -10.51 6.90 4.23
CA MET A 47 -9.33 6.45 4.96
C MET A 47 -8.70 7.59 5.76
N GLY A 48 -8.62 7.39 7.09
CA GLY A 48 -7.89 8.28 7.99
C GLY A 48 -6.38 8.13 7.87
N ASP A 49 -5.66 9.10 8.40
CA ASP A 49 -4.20 9.16 8.40
C ASP A 49 -3.57 7.98 9.17
N VAL A 50 -4.12 7.60 10.32
CA VAL A 50 -3.65 6.44 11.10
C VAL A 50 -3.57 5.16 10.28
N VAL A 51 -4.65 4.85 9.55
CA VAL A 51 -4.71 3.65 8.70
C VAL A 51 -3.75 3.80 7.51
N PHE A 52 -3.66 4.99 6.93
CA PHE A 52 -2.72 5.27 5.85
C PHE A 52 -1.26 5.07 6.30
N TRP A 53 -0.87 5.56 7.48
CA TRP A 53 0.48 5.37 8.03
C TRP A 53 0.79 3.90 8.27
N ASP A 54 -0.18 3.12 8.75
CA ASP A 54 -0.03 1.69 8.93
C ASP A 54 0.28 0.98 7.61
N ILE A 55 -0.46 1.30 6.54
CA ILE A 55 -0.20 0.75 5.20
C ILE A 55 1.19 1.15 4.68
N ILE A 56 1.60 2.41 4.86
CA ILE A 56 2.96 2.84 4.48
C ILE A 56 4.02 2.06 5.26
N ASN A 57 3.80 1.81 6.55
CA ASN A 57 4.70 0.96 7.34
C ASN A 57 4.74 -0.47 6.81
N GLN A 58 3.62 -1.05 6.43
CA GLN A 58 3.60 -2.38 5.80
C GLN A 58 4.40 -2.39 4.49
N PHE A 59 4.32 -1.34 3.66
CA PHE A 59 5.14 -1.20 2.44
C PHE A 59 6.64 -1.07 2.73
N LEU A 60 7.01 -0.37 3.81
CA LEU A 60 8.40 -0.23 4.27
C LEU A 60 8.96 -1.52 4.88
N GLN A 61 8.10 -2.31 5.54
CA GLN A 61 8.46 -3.52 6.28
C GLN A 61 8.41 -4.79 5.43
N SER A 62 7.70 -4.77 4.31
CA SER A 62 7.64 -5.87 3.34
C SER A 62 9.05 -6.35 2.96
N ASP A 63 9.19 -7.63 2.64
CA ASP A 63 10.47 -8.21 2.22
C ASP A 63 10.31 -8.94 0.88
N PRO A 64 10.73 -8.33 -0.26
CA PRO A 64 11.45 -7.05 -0.36
C PRO A 64 10.54 -5.81 -0.17
N PRO A 65 11.07 -4.67 0.30
CA PRO A 65 10.27 -3.48 0.61
C PRO A 65 9.77 -2.80 -0.65
N LEU A 66 8.53 -2.27 -0.63
CA LEU A 66 7.91 -1.53 -1.74
C LEU A 66 8.31 -0.04 -1.71
N LEU A 67 8.54 0.49 -0.50
CA LEU A 67 8.98 1.85 -0.25
C LEU A 67 10.29 1.86 0.55
N SER A 68 11.01 2.96 0.49
CA SER A 68 12.21 3.20 1.30
C SER A 68 12.19 4.60 1.89
N LEU A 69 12.67 4.75 3.12
CA LEU A 69 12.90 6.06 3.75
C LEU A 69 14.33 6.54 3.46
N SER A 70 14.50 7.85 3.30
CA SER A 70 15.80 8.52 3.18
C SER A 70 16.75 8.20 4.35
N THR A 71 16.20 7.93 5.53
CA THR A 71 16.93 7.57 6.75
C THR A 71 17.36 6.11 6.81
N GLY A 72 16.85 5.26 5.89
CA GLY A 72 17.02 3.81 5.94
C GLY A 72 16.13 3.09 6.97
N SER A 73 15.31 3.83 7.73
CA SER A 73 14.31 3.23 8.63
C SER A 73 13.28 2.41 7.84
N LYS A 74 12.74 1.37 8.47
CA LYS A 74 11.60 0.58 7.94
C LYS A 74 10.25 0.97 8.56
N VAL A 75 10.21 2.05 9.33
CA VAL A 75 9.00 2.52 9.99
C VAL A 75 8.98 4.04 10.07
N LEU A 76 7.79 4.63 9.93
CA LEU A 76 7.55 6.04 10.17
C LEU A 76 7.64 6.33 11.68
N THR A 77 8.33 7.41 12.01
CA THR A 77 8.29 8.02 13.34
C THR A 77 7.07 8.93 13.43
N LEU A 78 6.38 8.88 14.58
CA LEU A 78 5.24 9.74 14.89
C LEU A 78 5.67 10.88 15.85
N PRO A 79 5.19 12.12 15.65
CA PRO A 79 4.34 12.56 14.54
C PRO A 79 5.07 12.51 13.19
N VAL A 80 4.35 12.29 12.10
CA VAL A 80 4.96 12.28 10.77
C VAL A 80 5.51 13.66 10.42
N THR A 81 6.77 13.72 10.00
CA THR A 81 7.44 14.96 9.64
C THR A 81 7.85 15.01 8.15
N PRO A 82 8.01 16.21 7.55
CA PRO A 82 8.39 16.36 6.15
C PRO A 82 9.77 15.80 5.76
N ASP A 83 10.66 15.57 6.72
CA ASP A 83 12.01 15.00 6.49
C ASP A 83 12.01 13.48 6.31
N GLN A 84 10.91 12.80 6.67
CA GLN A 84 10.73 11.35 6.46
C GLN A 84 10.40 11.01 5.00
N ARG A 85 11.35 11.32 4.12
CA ARG A 85 11.16 11.24 2.67
C ARG A 85 11.14 9.79 2.18
N LEU A 86 10.07 9.44 1.48
CA LEU A 86 9.78 8.13 0.91
C LEU A 86 10.14 8.09 -0.57
N SER A 87 10.59 6.93 -1.05
CA SER A 87 10.83 6.64 -2.45
C SER A 87 10.39 5.22 -2.78
N ILE A 88 9.78 5.05 -3.97
CA ILE A 88 9.42 3.73 -4.48
C ILE A 88 10.68 2.93 -4.80
N THR A 89 10.67 1.64 -4.46
CA THR A 89 11.76 0.71 -4.76
C THR A 89 11.52 0.03 -6.10
N GLN A 90 12.49 -0.75 -6.58
CA GLN A 90 12.29 -1.60 -7.76
C GLN A 90 11.16 -2.62 -7.56
N THR A 91 11.04 -3.15 -6.34
CA THR A 91 9.94 -4.06 -5.97
C THR A 91 8.60 -3.34 -5.97
N GLY A 92 8.54 -2.12 -5.44
CA GLY A 92 7.35 -1.27 -5.50
C GLY A 92 6.91 -1.01 -6.94
N LEU A 93 7.84 -0.71 -7.84
CA LEU A 93 7.57 -0.55 -9.26
C LEU A 93 7.05 -1.84 -9.91
N ALA A 94 7.64 -2.99 -9.59
CA ALA A 94 7.16 -4.29 -10.10
C ALA A 94 5.74 -4.60 -9.63
N VAL A 95 5.41 -4.30 -8.37
CA VAL A 95 4.04 -4.44 -7.85
C VAL A 95 3.09 -3.50 -8.56
N LEU A 96 3.48 -2.24 -8.72
CA LEU A 96 2.67 -1.21 -9.38
C LEU A 96 2.36 -1.56 -10.84
N ASN A 97 3.32 -2.13 -11.56
CA ASN A 97 3.16 -2.58 -12.95
C ASN A 97 2.37 -3.89 -13.08
N GLY A 98 2.10 -4.56 -11.95
CA GLY A 98 1.43 -5.86 -11.93
C GLY A 98 2.33 -7.05 -12.28
N ASP A 99 3.65 -6.84 -12.33
CA ASP A 99 4.64 -7.90 -12.56
C ASP A 99 4.78 -8.79 -11.31
N LEU A 100 4.59 -8.20 -10.12
CA LEU A 100 4.62 -8.88 -8.83
C LEU A 100 3.32 -8.62 -8.07
N ASN A 101 2.79 -9.63 -7.38
CA ASN A 101 1.68 -9.42 -6.46
C ASN A 101 2.22 -9.14 -5.06
N TRP A 102 1.73 -8.11 -4.39
CA TRP A 102 2.17 -7.79 -3.03
C TRP A 102 1.95 -8.94 -2.05
N LEU A 103 0.87 -9.70 -2.21
CA LEU A 103 0.57 -10.88 -1.37
C LEU A 103 1.57 -12.03 -1.55
N GLU A 104 2.38 -12.04 -2.60
CA GLU A 104 3.42 -13.06 -2.79
C GLU A 104 4.67 -12.77 -1.94
N ILE A 105 4.81 -11.54 -1.43
CA ILE A 105 5.98 -11.05 -0.68
C ILE A 105 5.61 -10.39 0.66
N HIS A 106 4.33 -10.40 1.00
CA HIS A 106 3.81 -9.85 2.24
C HIS A 106 2.97 -10.91 2.94
N ASP A 107 3.40 -11.26 4.15
CA ASP A 107 2.66 -12.17 5.01
C ASP A 107 1.41 -11.45 5.53
N LEU A 108 0.27 -11.75 4.91
CA LEU A 108 -1.02 -11.29 5.37
C LEU A 108 -1.33 -11.94 6.73
N ASP A 109 -1.46 -11.12 7.76
CA ASP A 109 -1.94 -11.50 9.09
C ASP A 109 -2.67 -10.31 9.71
N CYS A 110 -3.97 -10.21 9.47
CA CYS A 110 -4.76 -9.06 9.94
C CYS A 110 -6.22 -9.40 10.27
N TRP A 111 -6.86 -8.52 11.03
CA TRP A 111 -8.28 -8.62 11.36
C TRP A 111 -9.07 -7.55 10.64
N ILE A 112 -10.05 -7.97 9.83
CA ILE A 112 -10.98 -7.07 9.13
C ILE A 112 -12.40 -7.47 9.47
N GLY A 113 -13.16 -6.57 10.10
CA GLY A 113 -14.59 -6.79 10.40
C GLY A 113 -14.88 -8.04 11.24
N GLY A 114 -13.94 -8.46 12.09
CA GLY A 114 -14.05 -9.68 12.90
C GLY A 114 -13.62 -10.97 12.20
N VAL A 115 -13.06 -10.89 10.99
CA VAL A 115 -12.47 -12.03 10.27
C VAL A 115 -10.95 -11.94 10.35
N HIS A 116 -10.31 -13.03 10.77
CA HIS A 116 -8.86 -13.16 10.74
C HIS A 116 -8.41 -13.63 9.35
N LEU A 117 -7.71 -12.75 8.64
CA LEU A 117 -7.17 -13.00 7.32
C LEU A 117 -5.71 -13.42 7.44
N THR A 118 -5.40 -14.55 6.81
CA THR A 118 -4.07 -15.13 6.65
C THR A 118 -3.83 -15.46 5.17
N GLY A 119 -2.58 -15.75 4.79
CA GLY A 119 -2.29 -16.22 3.42
C GLY A 119 -3.03 -17.51 3.02
N GLU A 120 -3.53 -18.29 3.96
CA GLU A 120 -4.23 -19.56 3.68
C GLU A 120 -5.73 -19.40 3.38
N ASN A 121 -6.32 -18.31 3.85
CA ASN A 121 -7.76 -18.04 3.81
C ASN A 121 -8.12 -16.71 3.12
N SER A 122 -7.15 -16.03 2.50
CA SER A 122 -7.36 -14.82 1.71
C SER A 122 -8.12 -15.11 0.42
N TRP A 123 -9.20 -14.38 0.17
CA TRP A 123 -9.94 -14.42 -1.09
C TRP A 123 -9.86 -13.03 -1.72
N CYS A 124 -9.51 -12.99 -3.01
CA CYS A 124 -9.41 -11.75 -3.77
C CYS A 124 -10.58 -11.65 -4.76
N TRP A 125 -11.04 -10.43 -5.01
CA TRP A 125 -11.97 -10.17 -6.09
C TRP A 125 -11.21 -9.92 -7.40
N ASP A 126 -11.43 -10.76 -8.40
CA ASP A 126 -10.95 -10.54 -9.76
C ASP A 126 -11.94 -9.63 -10.49
N ALA A 127 -11.64 -8.33 -10.49
CA ALA A 127 -12.49 -7.32 -11.13
C ALA A 127 -12.62 -7.53 -12.65
N ALA A 128 -11.60 -8.06 -13.32
CA ALA A 128 -11.63 -8.26 -14.77
C ALA A 128 -12.59 -9.38 -15.19
N ASN A 129 -12.72 -10.41 -14.35
CA ASN A 129 -13.58 -11.57 -14.61
C ASN A 129 -14.83 -11.61 -13.71
N ALA A 130 -15.04 -10.58 -12.88
CA ALA A 130 -16.14 -10.47 -11.92
C ALA A 130 -16.35 -11.74 -11.08
N LYS A 131 -15.27 -12.27 -10.49
CA LYS A 131 -15.30 -13.52 -9.71
C LYS A 131 -14.44 -13.44 -8.47
N LEU A 132 -14.77 -14.25 -7.47
CA LEU A 132 -13.88 -14.50 -6.33
C LEU A 132 -12.82 -15.53 -6.72
N ILE A 133 -11.58 -15.26 -6.36
CA ILE A 133 -10.45 -16.18 -6.49
C ILE A 133 -9.75 -16.33 -5.16
N LYS A 134 -9.27 -17.54 -4.90
CA LYS A 134 -8.40 -17.84 -3.77
C LYS A 134 -6.97 -17.45 -4.12
#